data_AF-A0A0C3PX74-F1
#
_entry.id   AF-A0A0C3PX74-F1
#
_cell.length_a   1.000
_cell.length_b   1.000
_cell.length_c   1.000
_cell.angle_alpha   90.00
_cell.angle_beta   90.00
_cell.angle_gamma   90.00
#
_symmetry.space_group_name_H-M   'P 1'
#
loop_
_entity.id
_entity.type
_entity.pdbx_description
1 polymer ?
#
loop_
_entity_poly.entity_id
_entity_poly.type
_entity_poly.pdbx_seq_one_letter_code
_entity_poly.pdbx_strand_id
1 'polypeptide(L)'
;MDKPKSGIRAALEYTGIPQSWLSARPRLPSRNWLIFIALTSSVLSYYTYDRHQARKIRASYIDRVKHFSEEPMKSSELPRKVTVYGAKWPGDEDHQRATRFFKKYVKPILVAAAIDYDIVATRQLGDLTRHVASSVVNQRRNALGIDRPPASPINLPNKLSEEQQRTRELEGGIILVGRHTLKEYMAGLERGWSGGLEKVDREEHLAQELAADGTFDEVEEGKSPVGVVHDPEAEPIPTSSRLPPSRNTALLPPLVLSKSPSIPDATSEPLVVDSPPSTLPPQPPLLLVPFTNHIGFRYIPHMIWSFFNERDRVRAGAESAYALVMGQTRDFRGPDSLHSDDTLLQEARKSTESSTASGVQDSVQGGDLDFMLWSEKLIKPHSPLSSISDARKSYYSTLPSRLATARQLARGEREMTKEEEKNPPASEVELRAERLAKESKWRAQEEGWNIVRPGTGVRWAEMFRGVLKVFKTPEEDGGSTEAGGV
;
A
#
# COMPACT_ATOMS: atom_id res chain seq x y z
N MET A 1 63.14 -55.62 -11.82
CA MET A 1 64.07 -54.76 -11.07
C MET A 1 63.45 -53.38 -10.95
N ASP A 2 62.98 -53.03 -9.76
CA ASP A 2 62.35 -51.75 -9.48
C ASP A 2 63.40 -50.64 -9.41
N LYS A 3 63.14 -49.51 -10.06
CA LYS A 3 64.02 -48.33 -10.01
C LYS A 3 64.08 -47.79 -8.58
N PRO A 4 65.26 -47.35 -8.08
CA PRO A 4 65.40 -46.81 -6.74
C PRO A 4 64.52 -45.55 -6.56
N LYS A 5 63.68 -45.55 -5.52
CA LYS A 5 62.83 -44.42 -5.14
C LYS A 5 63.73 -43.30 -4.59
N SER A 6 63.81 -42.14 -5.25
CA SER A 6 64.62 -41.00 -4.78
C SER A 6 63.80 -39.77 -4.41
N GLY A 7 64.32 -39.00 -3.45
CA GLY A 7 63.88 -37.64 -3.10
C GLY A 7 62.66 -37.54 -2.19
N ILE A 8 61.85 -36.51 -2.41
CA ILE A 8 60.65 -36.11 -1.64
C ILE A 8 59.67 -37.28 -1.42
N ARG A 9 59.64 -38.25 -2.33
CA ARG A 9 58.79 -39.46 -2.22
C ARG A 9 59.18 -40.38 -1.08
N ALA A 10 60.48 -40.55 -0.81
CA ALA A 10 60.95 -41.36 0.32
C ALA A 10 60.73 -40.65 1.66
N ALA A 11 60.78 -39.30 1.67
CA ALA A 11 60.57 -38.49 2.86
C ALA A 11 59.09 -38.40 3.29
N LEU A 12 58.15 -38.38 2.34
CA LEU A 12 56.71 -38.25 2.59
C LEU A 12 55.98 -39.61 2.69
N GLU A 13 56.66 -40.74 2.49
CA GLU A 13 56.05 -42.08 2.56
C GLU A 13 55.52 -42.41 3.98
N TYR A 14 56.12 -41.80 5.01
CA TYR A 14 55.79 -42.02 6.42
C TYR A 14 54.83 -40.96 7.01
N THR A 15 54.39 -39.97 6.22
CA THR A 15 53.52 -38.89 6.72
C THR A 15 52.03 -39.22 6.66
N GLY A 16 51.66 -40.46 6.31
CA GLY A 16 50.27 -40.92 6.23
C GLY A 16 49.51 -40.45 4.99
N ILE A 17 50.16 -39.74 4.07
CA ILE A 17 49.58 -39.34 2.80
C ILE A 17 49.60 -40.56 1.87
N PRO A 18 48.45 -40.97 1.29
CA PRO A 18 48.39 -42.14 0.42
C PRO A 18 49.33 -41.99 -0.78
N GLN A 19 50.05 -43.06 -1.14
CA GLN A 19 51.05 -43.04 -2.23
C GLN A 19 50.46 -42.65 -3.59
N SER A 20 49.16 -42.84 -3.77
CA SER A 20 48.40 -42.37 -4.95
C SER A 20 48.40 -40.85 -5.09
N TRP A 21 48.42 -40.10 -3.98
CA TRP A 21 48.48 -38.64 -3.97
C TRP A 21 49.91 -38.12 -4.22
N LEU A 22 50.92 -38.80 -3.71
CA LEU A 22 52.35 -38.46 -3.91
C LEU A 22 52.86 -38.80 -5.33
N SER A 23 52.18 -39.72 -6.02
CA SER A 23 52.46 -40.08 -7.42
C SER A 23 51.54 -39.36 -8.42
N ALA A 24 50.43 -38.78 -7.95
CA ALA A 24 49.54 -37.97 -8.77
C ALA A 24 50.30 -36.75 -9.32
N ARG A 25 50.51 -36.73 -10.64
CA ARG A 25 50.89 -35.50 -11.34
C ARG A 25 49.60 -34.75 -11.65
N PRO A 26 49.30 -33.62 -10.98
CA PRO A 26 48.10 -32.86 -11.27
C PRO A 26 48.16 -32.42 -12.74
N ARG A 27 47.27 -32.97 -13.57
CA ARG A 27 47.12 -32.52 -14.95
C ARG A 27 46.38 -31.20 -14.91
N LEU A 28 46.90 -30.19 -15.61
CA LEU A 28 46.15 -28.96 -15.81
C LEU A 28 44.80 -29.33 -16.44
N PRO A 29 43.70 -28.78 -15.92
CA PRO A 29 42.41 -29.02 -16.51
C PRO A 29 42.37 -28.48 -17.95
N SER A 30 41.50 -29.05 -18.78
CA SER A 30 41.39 -28.67 -20.19
C SER A 30 41.05 -27.19 -20.36
N ARG A 31 41.34 -26.61 -21.53
CA ARG A 31 41.04 -25.20 -21.85
C ARG A 31 39.61 -24.81 -21.52
N ASN A 32 38.63 -25.63 -21.91
CA ASN A 32 37.21 -25.35 -21.65
C ASN A 32 36.90 -25.37 -20.14
N TRP A 33 37.54 -26.25 -19.38
CA TRP A 33 37.35 -26.33 -17.94
C TRP A 33 38.03 -25.16 -17.20
N LEU A 34 39.20 -24.71 -17.65
CA LEU A 34 39.82 -23.49 -17.14
C LEU A 34 38.94 -22.25 -17.38
N ILE A 35 38.37 -22.12 -18.59
CA ILE A 35 37.44 -21.03 -18.91
C ILE A 35 36.21 -21.11 -17.99
N PHE A 36 35.64 -22.30 -17.84
CA PHE A 36 34.49 -22.52 -16.97
C PHE A 36 34.77 -22.16 -15.51
N ILE A 37 35.91 -22.61 -14.95
CA ILE A 37 36.29 -22.29 -13.58
C ILE A 37 36.55 -20.80 -13.42
N ALA A 38 37.30 -20.19 -14.34
CA ALA A 38 37.61 -18.76 -14.26
C ALA A 38 36.33 -17.91 -14.27
N LEU A 39 35.37 -18.23 -15.14
CA LEU A 39 34.09 -17.53 -15.21
C LEU A 39 33.25 -17.75 -13.94
N THR A 40 33.07 -19.01 -13.53
CA THR A 40 32.26 -19.34 -12.34
C THR A 40 32.87 -18.79 -11.05
N SER A 41 34.20 -18.88 -10.89
CA SER A 41 34.90 -18.32 -9.75
C SER A 41 34.78 -16.80 -9.73
N SER A 42 34.93 -16.13 -10.88
CA SER A 42 34.82 -14.67 -10.96
C SER A 42 33.42 -14.17 -10.57
N VAL A 43 32.36 -14.83 -11.07
CA VAL A 43 30.97 -14.50 -10.72
C VAL A 43 30.71 -14.74 -9.23
N LEU A 44 31.18 -15.85 -8.68
CA LEU A 44 31.04 -16.17 -7.25
C LEU A 44 31.83 -15.20 -6.37
N SER A 45 33.06 -14.84 -6.76
CA SER A 45 33.88 -13.85 -6.07
C SER A 45 33.20 -12.48 -6.04
N TYR A 46 32.60 -12.04 -7.15
CA TYR A 46 31.86 -10.77 -7.18
C TYR A 46 30.65 -10.80 -6.24
N TYR A 47 29.85 -11.89 -6.28
CA TYR A 47 28.70 -12.06 -5.40
C TYR A 47 29.08 -12.06 -3.91
N THR A 48 30.10 -12.83 -3.54
CA THR A 48 30.57 -12.94 -2.16
C THR A 48 31.18 -11.63 -1.66
N TYR A 49 31.92 -10.93 -2.53
CA TYR A 49 32.46 -9.60 -2.25
C TYR A 49 31.35 -8.58 -1.97
N ASP A 50 30.33 -8.48 -2.83
CA ASP A 50 29.19 -7.56 -2.62
C ASP A 50 28.46 -7.86 -1.31
N ARG A 51 28.21 -9.14 -0.99
CA ARG A 51 27.60 -9.53 0.29
C ARG A 51 28.46 -9.17 1.50
N HIS A 52 29.78 -9.31 1.38
CA HIS A 52 30.69 -8.92 2.44
C HIS A 52 30.68 -7.41 2.65
N GLN A 53 30.74 -6.61 1.58
CA GLN A 53 30.66 -5.14 1.66
C GLN A 53 29.30 -4.68 2.21
N ALA A 54 28.20 -5.29 1.76
CA ALA A 54 26.86 -5.03 2.29
C ALA A 54 26.79 -5.27 3.82
N ARG A 55 27.38 -6.36 4.32
CA ARG A 55 27.46 -6.64 5.76
C ARG A 55 28.32 -5.62 6.49
N LYS A 56 29.47 -5.23 5.91
CA LYS A 56 30.37 -4.22 6.49
C LYS A 56 29.69 -2.85 6.61
N ILE A 57 29.00 -2.39 5.56
CA ILE A 57 28.24 -1.13 5.57
C ILE A 57 27.13 -1.20 6.63
N ARG A 58 26.36 -2.30 6.67
CA ARG A 58 25.32 -2.43 7.69
C ARG A 58 25.90 -2.39 9.10
N ALA A 59 26.98 -3.11 9.36
CA ALA A 59 27.65 -3.13 10.65
C ALA A 59 28.12 -1.72 11.06
N SER A 60 28.73 -0.95 10.14
CA SER A 60 29.19 0.40 10.46
C SER A 60 28.05 1.34 10.88
N TYR A 61 26.86 1.23 10.29
CA TYR A 61 25.70 2.03 10.73
C TYR A 61 25.08 1.52 12.03
N ILE A 62 25.05 0.19 12.24
CA ILE A 62 24.60 -0.40 13.50
C ILE A 62 25.50 0.09 14.65
N ASP A 63 26.82 0.05 14.47
CA ASP A 63 27.77 0.47 15.49
C ASP A 63 27.62 1.96 15.83
N ARG A 64 27.34 2.81 14.83
CA ARG A 64 27.05 4.25 15.02
C ARG A 64 25.79 4.49 15.85
N VAL A 65 24.79 3.61 15.77
CA VAL A 65 23.45 3.83 16.36
C VAL A 65 23.25 3.04 17.65
N LYS A 66 24.08 2.03 17.91
CA LYS A 66 23.95 1.09 19.03
C LYS A 66 23.84 1.78 20.39
N HIS A 67 24.53 2.91 20.58
CA HIS A 67 24.54 3.65 21.85
C HIS A 67 23.13 4.08 22.29
N PHE A 68 22.22 4.42 21.37
CA PHE A 68 20.84 4.78 21.70
C PHE A 68 20.06 3.63 22.35
N SER A 69 20.40 2.37 22.05
CA SER A 69 19.77 1.21 22.67
C SER A 69 20.25 0.92 24.09
N GLU A 70 21.40 1.48 24.48
CA GLU A 70 22.01 1.26 25.79
C GLU A 70 21.56 2.32 26.82
N GLU A 71 20.85 3.36 26.38
CA GLU A 71 20.32 4.41 27.25
C GLU A 71 19.19 3.86 28.16
N PRO A 72 19.31 4.02 29.49
CA PRO A 72 18.30 3.53 30.42
C PRO A 72 17.01 4.35 30.34
N MET A 73 15.88 3.66 30.16
CA MET A 73 14.54 4.27 30.08
C MET A 73 13.79 4.15 31.40
N LYS A 74 12.90 5.11 31.70
CA LYS A 74 12.04 5.04 32.89
C LYS A 74 10.96 3.98 32.72
N SER A 75 10.52 3.34 33.81
CA SER A 75 9.50 2.28 33.76
C SER A 75 8.15 2.70 33.17
N SER A 76 7.82 3.99 33.23
CA SER A 76 6.59 4.58 32.67
C SER A 76 6.75 5.08 31.23
N GLU A 77 8.00 5.19 30.76
CA GLU A 77 8.32 5.69 29.43
C GLU A 77 8.28 4.53 28.43
N LEU A 78 7.78 4.82 27.23
CA LEU A 78 7.61 3.83 26.18
C LEU A 78 8.55 4.19 25.03
N PRO A 79 9.12 3.19 24.33
CA PRO A 79 10.09 3.44 23.26
C PRO A 79 9.47 4.26 22.12
N ARG A 80 10.30 5.03 21.42
CA ARG A 80 9.89 5.75 20.22
C ARG A 80 9.31 4.77 19.19
N LYS A 81 8.11 5.07 18.67
CA LYS A 81 7.40 4.23 17.71
C LYS A 81 7.21 4.99 16.40
N VAL A 82 7.51 4.33 15.27
CA VAL A 82 7.45 4.93 13.92
C VAL A 82 6.46 4.16 13.05
N THR A 83 5.67 4.87 12.24
CA THR A 83 4.71 4.22 11.33
C THR A 83 5.29 4.10 9.93
N VAL A 84 5.30 2.89 9.37
CA VAL A 84 5.86 2.58 8.05
C VAL A 84 4.74 2.35 7.06
N TYR A 85 4.71 3.20 6.04
CA TYR A 85 3.83 3.03 4.89
C TYR A 85 4.61 2.47 3.70
N GLY A 86 4.09 1.39 3.13
CA GLY A 86 4.56 0.85 1.86
C GLY A 86 3.36 0.58 0.97
N ALA A 87 3.19 1.41 -0.07
CA ALA A 87 2.17 1.20 -1.09
C ALA A 87 2.61 0.11 -2.09
N LYS A 88 1.64 -0.49 -2.79
CA LYS A 88 1.89 -1.44 -3.88
C LYS A 88 2.60 -0.73 -5.04
N TRP A 89 3.68 -1.33 -5.55
CA TRP A 89 4.37 -0.78 -6.72
C TRP A 89 3.49 -0.90 -7.97
N PRO A 90 3.34 0.16 -8.78
CA PRO A 90 2.49 0.14 -9.98
C PRO A 90 2.93 -0.92 -10.99
N GLY A 91 2.00 -1.77 -11.40
CA GLY A 91 2.26 -2.86 -12.36
C GLY A 91 3.03 -4.06 -11.78
N ASP A 92 3.27 -4.11 -10.47
CA ASP A 92 3.72 -5.32 -9.79
C ASP A 92 2.51 -6.15 -9.32
N GLU A 93 2.66 -7.46 -9.27
CA GLU A 93 1.67 -8.34 -8.63
C GLU A 93 1.90 -8.37 -7.11
N ASP A 94 3.17 -8.34 -6.68
CA ASP A 94 3.54 -8.42 -5.26
C ASP A 94 3.35 -7.07 -4.54
N HIS A 95 2.30 -6.98 -3.74
CA HIS A 95 2.01 -5.79 -2.92
C HIS A 95 3.03 -5.57 -1.79
N GLN A 96 3.75 -6.60 -1.36
CA GLN A 96 4.66 -6.52 -0.21
C GLN A 96 6.08 -6.10 -0.58
N ARG A 97 6.36 -5.77 -1.84
CA ARG A 97 7.72 -5.49 -2.32
C ARG A 97 8.37 -4.33 -1.55
N ALA A 98 7.64 -3.25 -1.32
CA ALA A 98 8.09 -2.10 -0.53
C ALA A 98 8.35 -2.49 0.94
N THR A 99 7.44 -3.26 1.55
CA THR A 99 7.60 -3.77 2.92
C THR A 99 8.80 -4.69 3.07
N ARG A 100 9.08 -5.55 2.08
CA ARG A 100 10.27 -6.42 2.06
C ARG A 100 11.55 -5.60 1.97
N PHE A 101 11.54 -4.52 1.19
CA PHE A 101 12.68 -3.59 1.11
C PHE A 101 12.97 -2.95 2.48
N PHE A 102 11.94 -2.42 3.15
CA PHE A 102 12.07 -1.89 4.51
C PHE A 102 12.64 -2.92 5.49
N LYS A 103 12.05 -4.12 5.54
CA LYS A 103 12.48 -5.22 6.43
C LYS A 103 13.94 -5.63 6.21
N LYS A 104 14.44 -5.53 4.97
CA LYS A 104 15.79 -5.98 4.60
C LYS A 104 16.86 -4.90 4.84
N TYR A 105 16.56 -3.63 4.55
CA TYR A 105 17.58 -2.58 4.51
C TYR A 105 17.47 -1.54 5.62
N VAL A 106 16.26 -1.21 6.07
CA VAL A 106 16.01 -0.13 7.05
C VAL A 106 15.85 -0.71 8.47
N LYS A 107 15.01 -1.76 8.60
CA LYS A 107 14.68 -2.39 9.88
C LYS A 107 15.89 -2.74 10.75
N PRO A 108 16.99 -3.35 10.24
CA PRO A 108 18.11 -3.75 11.10
C PRO A 108 18.73 -2.60 11.90
N ILE A 109 18.67 -1.38 11.37
CA ILE A 109 19.29 -0.20 11.98
C ILE A 109 18.33 0.43 12.99
N LEU A 110 17.03 0.46 12.69
CA LEU A 110 16.01 0.88 13.66
C LEU A 110 15.96 -0.03 14.88
N VAL A 111 16.09 -1.35 14.67
CA VAL A 111 16.15 -2.34 15.75
C VAL A 111 17.42 -2.14 16.60
N ALA A 112 18.56 -1.83 15.98
CA ALA A 112 19.79 -1.51 16.70
C ALA A 112 19.68 -0.21 17.51
N ALA A 113 18.75 0.69 17.16
CA ALA A 113 18.46 1.93 17.86
C ALA A 113 17.40 1.79 18.97
N ALA A 114 16.86 0.58 19.19
CA ALA A 114 15.68 0.35 20.03
C ALA A 114 14.43 1.18 19.65
N ILE A 115 14.26 1.47 18.35
CA ILE A 115 13.07 2.16 17.82
C ILE A 115 12.04 1.12 17.34
N ASP A 116 10.85 1.19 17.90
CA ASP A 116 9.71 0.37 17.49
C ASP A 116 9.11 0.86 16.17
N TYR A 117 8.54 -0.05 15.40
CA TYR A 117 7.91 0.28 14.12
C TYR A 117 6.59 -0.46 13.93
N ASP A 118 5.63 0.21 13.29
CA ASP A 118 4.37 -0.37 12.83
C ASP A 118 4.37 -0.42 11.31
N ILE A 119 3.91 -1.52 10.71
CA ILE A 119 3.86 -1.64 9.25
C ILE A 119 2.41 -1.70 8.84
N VAL A 120 1.96 -0.67 8.11
CA VAL A 120 0.64 -0.67 7.50
C VAL A 120 0.74 -1.38 6.15
N ALA A 121 0.12 -2.55 6.07
CA ALA A 121 0.11 -3.36 4.86
C ALA A 121 -0.98 -2.86 3.89
N THR A 122 -0.58 -2.53 2.66
CA THR A 122 -1.51 -2.19 1.56
C THR A 122 -1.57 -3.35 0.58
N ARG A 123 -2.73 -3.63 0.00
CA ARG A 123 -2.92 -4.76 -0.92
C ARG A 123 -3.13 -4.29 -2.35
N GLN A 124 -3.92 -3.25 -2.52
CA GLN A 124 -4.30 -2.65 -3.80
C GLN A 124 -3.77 -1.22 -3.89
N LEU A 125 -3.79 -0.68 -5.11
CA LEU A 125 -3.47 0.73 -5.33
C LEU A 125 -4.56 1.61 -4.68
N GLY A 126 -4.16 2.72 -4.10
CA GLY A 126 -5.06 3.65 -3.40
C GLY A 126 -5.62 3.13 -2.06
N ASP A 127 -5.20 1.94 -1.60
CA ASP A 127 -5.50 1.48 -0.23
C ASP A 127 -4.88 2.44 0.80
N LEU A 128 -3.65 2.92 0.57
CA LEU A 128 -2.98 3.82 1.50
C LEU A 128 -3.71 5.17 1.57
N THR A 129 -4.09 5.72 0.43
CA THR A 129 -4.86 6.97 0.35
C THR A 129 -6.14 6.88 1.19
N ARG A 130 -6.90 5.78 1.05
CA ARG A 130 -8.12 5.54 1.83
C ARG A 130 -7.82 5.39 3.32
N HIS A 131 -6.80 4.61 3.68
CA HIS A 131 -6.39 4.42 5.06
C HIS A 131 -6.03 5.76 5.72
N VAL A 132 -5.16 6.56 5.09
CA VAL A 132 -4.74 7.88 5.60
C VAL A 132 -5.93 8.83 5.70
N ALA A 133 -6.77 8.92 4.66
CA ALA A 133 -7.96 9.78 4.69
C ALA A 133 -8.92 9.40 5.84
N SER A 134 -9.20 8.10 6.00
CA SER A 134 -10.05 7.62 7.09
C SER A 134 -9.44 7.86 8.47
N SER A 135 -8.12 7.69 8.61
CA SER A 135 -7.40 7.96 9.85
C SER A 135 -7.48 9.43 10.24
N VAL A 136 -7.32 10.34 9.27
CA VAL A 136 -7.44 11.78 9.48
C VAL A 136 -8.87 12.16 9.85
N VAL A 137 -9.88 11.64 9.14
CA VAL A 137 -11.29 11.89 9.47
C VAL A 137 -11.62 11.39 10.88
N ASN A 138 -11.22 10.18 11.23
CA ASN A 138 -11.40 9.64 12.58
C ASN A 138 -10.70 10.50 13.64
N GLN A 139 -9.49 10.97 13.36
CA GLN A 139 -8.77 11.87 14.26
C GLN A 139 -9.51 13.20 14.46
N ARG A 140 -10.06 13.78 13.39
CA ARG A 140 -10.85 15.02 13.45
C ARG A 140 -12.16 14.80 14.22
N ARG A 141 -12.86 13.69 13.98
CA ARG A 141 -14.10 13.32 14.69
C ARG A 141 -13.86 13.12 16.18
N ASN A 142 -12.76 12.45 16.55
CA ASN A 142 -12.37 12.26 17.95
C ASN A 142 -12.02 13.60 18.62
N ALA A 143 -11.27 14.47 17.93
CA ALA A 143 -10.92 15.80 18.45
C ALA A 143 -12.15 16.70 18.67
N LEU A 144 -13.22 16.50 17.89
CA LEU A 144 -14.50 17.17 18.05
C LEU A 144 -15.45 16.45 19.04
N GLY A 145 -15.04 15.30 19.58
CA GLY A 145 -15.83 14.51 20.52
C GLY A 145 -17.09 13.85 19.93
N ILE A 146 -17.21 13.79 18.60
CA ILE A 146 -18.34 13.17 17.88
C ILE A 146 -18.28 11.66 18.08
N ASP A 147 -17.12 11.08 17.77
CA ASP A 147 -16.84 9.68 18.05
C ASP A 147 -16.08 9.62 19.37
N ARG A 148 -16.64 8.91 20.36
CA ARG A 148 -15.88 8.54 21.55
C ARG A 148 -15.16 7.24 21.25
N PRO A 149 -13.83 7.14 21.46
CA PRO A 149 -13.14 5.88 21.32
C PRO A 149 -13.81 4.86 22.25
N PRO A 150 -13.99 3.59 21.82
CA PRO A 150 -14.63 2.58 22.64
C PRO A 150 -13.90 2.53 23.98
N ALA A 151 -14.62 2.81 25.06
CA ALA A 151 -14.06 2.74 26.40
C ALA A 151 -13.65 1.29 26.64
N SER A 152 -12.33 1.02 26.53
CA SER A 152 -11.77 -0.27 26.88
C SER A 152 -12.19 -0.60 28.31
N PRO A 153 -12.95 -1.68 28.56
CA PRO A 153 -13.47 -1.98 29.90
C PRO A 153 -12.37 -2.34 30.91
N ILE A 154 -11.14 -2.48 30.43
CA ILE A 154 -9.95 -2.79 31.22
C ILE A 154 -9.11 -1.51 31.34
N ASN A 155 -9.00 -1.00 32.56
CA ASN A 155 -8.02 0.02 32.90
C ASN A 155 -6.63 -0.63 32.95
N LEU A 156 -5.95 -0.67 31.81
CA LEU A 156 -4.56 -1.06 31.76
C LEU A 156 -3.73 0.03 32.47
N PRO A 157 -2.82 -0.33 33.40
CA PRO A 157 -2.05 0.65 34.17
C PRO A 157 -1.17 1.58 33.31
N ASN A 158 -0.96 1.25 32.02
CA ASN A 158 -0.20 2.03 31.05
C ASN A 158 -1.06 2.67 29.94
N LYS A 159 -2.36 2.91 30.17
CA LYS A 159 -3.17 3.64 29.19
C LYS A 159 -2.76 5.11 29.16
N LEU A 160 -1.99 5.49 28.14
CA LEU A 160 -1.58 6.87 27.90
C LEU A 160 -2.80 7.76 27.63
N SER A 161 -2.76 9.00 28.12
CA SER A 161 -3.70 10.06 27.71
C SER A 161 -3.62 10.29 26.20
N GLU A 162 -4.72 10.73 25.58
CA GLU A 162 -4.77 11.02 24.13
C GLU A 162 -3.72 12.06 23.72
N GLU A 163 -3.48 13.06 24.59
CA GLU A 163 -2.44 14.06 24.37
C GLU A 163 -1.04 13.44 24.39
N GLN A 164 -0.78 12.51 25.30
CA GLN A 164 0.51 11.78 25.39
C GLN A 164 0.72 10.84 24.21
N GLN A 165 -0.35 10.23 23.71
CA GLN A 165 -0.29 9.42 22.49
C GLN A 165 0.06 10.31 21.30
N ARG A 166 -0.55 11.50 21.20
CA ARG A 166 -0.27 12.47 20.15
C ARG A 166 1.16 12.99 20.19
N THR A 167 1.69 13.36 21.36
CA THR A 167 3.09 13.79 21.47
C THR A 167 4.04 12.69 21.03
N ARG A 168 3.76 11.43 21.39
CA ARG A 168 4.56 10.28 20.96
C ARG A 168 4.49 10.03 19.45
N GLU A 169 3.31 10.19 18.85
CA GLU A 169 3.17 10.10 17.39
C GLU A 169 4.00 11.18 16.68
N LEU A 170 4.00 12.41 17.21
CA LEU A 170 4.78 13.54 16.69
C LEU A 170 6.29 13.33 16.82
N GLU A 171 6.76 12.78 17.94
CA GLU A 171 8.18 12.45 18.19
C GLU A 171 8.65 11.25 17.35
N GLY A 172 7.75 10.31 17.08
CA GLY A 172 8.01 9.14 16.24
C GLY A 172 8.42 9.53 14.83
N GLY A 173 7.43 9.72 13.96
CA GLY A 173 7.64 9.96 12.55
C GLY A 173 6.98 8.91 11.65
N ILE A 174 6.95 9.21 10.36
CA ILE A 174 6.33 8.39 9.33
C ILE A 174 7.38 8.04 8.27
N ILE A 175 7.53 6.75 7.96
CA ILE A 175 8.42 6.26 6.89
C ILE A 175 7.61 6.00 5.64
N LEU A 176 7.94 6.70 4.55
CA LEU A 176 7.35 6.52 3.22
C LEU A 176 8.34 5.78 2.32
N VAL A 177 8.00 4.55 1.92
CA VAL A 177 8.88 3.71 1.10
C VAL A 177 8.56 3.90 -0.39
N GLY A 178 9.35 4.71 -1.08
CA GLY A 178 9.23 4.98 -2.52
C GLY A 178 8.27 6.12 -2.89
N ARG A 179 8.38 6.59 -4.14
CA ARG A 179 7.64 7.75 -4.66
C ARG A 179 6.13 7.50 -4.76
N HIS A 180 5.73 6.30 -5.16
CA HIS A 180 4.32 5.92 -5.26
C HIS A 180 3.62 6.00 -3.89
N THR A 181 4.30 5.59 -2.82
CA THR A 181 3.81 5.74 -1.44
C THR A 181 3.63 7.22 -1.06
N LEU A 182 4.57 8.09 -1.46
CA LEU A 182 4.44 9.53 -1.25
C LEU A 182 3.21 10.11 -1.96
N LYS A 183 2.96 9.74 -3.21
CA LYS A 183 1.76 10.16 -3.95
C LYS A 183 0.47 9.76 -3.25
N GLU A 184 0.36 8.48 -2.87
CA GLU A 184 -0.85 7.99 -2.19
C GLU A 184 -1.04 8.62 -0.81
N TYR A 185 0.04 8.80 -0.05
CA TYR A 185 0.00 9.43 1.27
C TYR A 185 -0.46 10.89 1.19
N MET A 186 0.13 11.69 0.29
CA MET A 186 -0.25 13.10 0.15
C MET A 186 -1.68 13.28 -0.36
N ALA A 187 -2.10 12.46 -1.33
CA ALA A 187 -3.50 12.44 -1.78
C ALA A 187 -4.47 12.06 -0.66
N GLY A 188 -4.07 11.14 0.23
CA GLY A 188 -4.87 10.72 1.39
C GLY A 188 -4.96 11.81 2.44
N LEU A 189 -3.84 12.50 2.70
CA LEU A 189 -3.76 13.61 3.64
C LEU A 189 -4.64 14.78 3.18
N GLU A 190 -4.53 15.17 1.90
CA GLU A 190 -5.38 16.20 1.29
C GLU A 190 -6.85 15.83 1.40
N ARG A 191 -7.22 14.62 0.99
CA ARG A 191 -8.62 14.17 1.06
C ARG A 191 -9.18 14.16 2.48
N GLY A 192 -8.38 13.75 3.46
CA GLY A 192 -8.82 13.68 4.86
C GLY A 192 -9.02 15.04 5.50
N TRP A 193 -8.21 16.04 5.15
CA TRP A 193 -8.29 17.39 5.72
C TRP A 193 -9.25 18.30 4.95
N SER A 194 -9.32 18.16 3.61
CA SER A 194 -10.22 18.93 2.76
C SER A 194 -11.64 18.34 2.70
N GLY A 195 -11.82 17.06 3.02
CA GLY A 195 -13.12 16.39 3.02
C GLY A 195 -13.99 16.66 4.25
N GLY A 196 -15.26 16.27 4.18
CA GLY A 196 -16.21 16.34 5.29
C GLY A 196 -15.88 15.38 6.45
N LEU A 197 -16.54 15.58 7.60
CA LEU A 197 -16.35 14.75 8.79
C LEU A 197 -17.23 13.50 8.78
N GLU A 198 -18.15 13.36 7.83
CA GLU A 198 -19.03 12.21 7.72
C GLU A 198 -18.25 10.90 7.51
N LYS A 199 -18.59 9.87 8.28
CA LYS A 199 -18.04 8.53 8.07
C LYS A 199 -18.71 7.90 6.86
N VAL A 200 -18.17 8.20 5.68
CA VAL A 200 -18.67 7.64 4.42
C VAL A 200 -18.32 6.16 4.35
N ASP A 201 -19.31 5.29 4.57
CA ASP A 201 -19.20 3.89 4.19
C ASP A 201 -19.35 3.78 2.66
N ARG A 202 -18.20 3.69 1.98
CA ARG A 202 -18.14 3.64 0.51
C ARG A 202 -18.84 2.41 -0.05
N GLU A 203 -18.85 1.29 0.67
CA GLU A 203 -19.51 0.07 0.21
C GLU A 203 -21.02 0.22 0.27
N GLU A 204 -21.54 0.88 1.31
CA GLU A 204 -22.96 1.20 1.44
C GLU A 204 -23.42 2.20 0.38
N HIS A 205 -22.68 3.28 0.15
CA HIS A 205 -23.00 4.25 -0.90
C HIS A 205 -22.99 3.58 -2.28
N LEU A 206 -21.99 2.72 -2.54
CA LEU A 206 -21.92 1.95 -3.78
C LEU A 206 -23.06 0.93 -3.88
N ALA A 207 -23.49 0.31 -2.79
CA ALA A 207 -24.65 -0.58 -2.77
C ALA A 207 -25.94 0.17 -3.14
N GLN A 208 -26.13 1.38 -2.60
CA GLN A 208 -27.28 2.22 -2.90
C GLN A 208 -27.28 2.66 -4.38
N GLU A 209 -26.14 3.07 -4.92
CA GLU A 209 -25.99 3.38 -6.34
C GLU A 209 -26.32 2.17 -7.24
N LEU A 210 -25.76 0.99 -6.92
CA LEU A 210 -25.98 -0.22 -7.71
C LEU A 210 -27.41 -0.76 -7.62
N ALA A 211 -28.09 -0.52 -6.50
CA ALA A 211 -29.51 -0.84 -6.33
C ALA A 211 -30.40 0.09 -7.17
N ALA A 212 -30.02 1.37 -7.31
CA ALA A 212 -30.76 2.35 -8.12
C ALA A 212 -30.61 2.14 -9.64
N ASP A 213 -29.58 1.41 -10.09
CA ASP A 213 -29.28 1.17 -11.51
C ASP A 213 -30.27 0.19 -12.20
N GLY A 214 -31.14 -0.49 -11.45
CA GLY A 214 -32.20 -1.35 -11.99
C GLY A 214 -31.72 -2.59 -12.79
N THR A 215 -30.42 -2.88 -12.82
CA THR A 215 -29.85 -4.01 -13.58
C THR A 215 -30.38 -5.38 -13.11
N PHE A 216 -30.83 -5.46 -11.86
CA PHE A 216 -31.39 -6.68 -11.25
C PHE A 216 -32.92 -6.64 -11.18
N ASP A 217 -33.57 -5.64 -11.77
CA ASP A 217 -35.03 -5.59 -11.81
C ASP A 217 -35.55 -6.59 -12.84
N GLU A 218 -36.67 -7.24 -12.54
CA GLU A 218 -37.36 -8.10 -13.50
C GLU A 218 -38.20 -7.24 -14.42
N VAL A 219 -37.95 -7.34 -15.73
CA VAL A 219 -38.90 -6.84 -16.72
C VAL A 219 -40.04 -7.85 -16.74
N GLU A 220 -41.22 -7.47 -16.24
CA GLU A 220 -42.41 -8.30 -16.36
C GLU A 220 -42.80 -8.44 -17.85
N GLU A 221 -42.33 -9.50 -18.50
CA GLU A 221 -42.87 -9.93 -19.79
C GLU A 221 -44.27 -10.56 -19.55
N GLY A 222 -45.28 -9.71 -19.41
CA GLY A 222 -46.63 -10.17 -19.05
C GLY A 222 -47.79 -9.18 -19.11
N LYS A 223 -47.60 -7.93 -19.57
CA LYS A 223 -48.73 -7.08 -20.00
C LYS A 223 -48.69 -6.88 -21.50
N SER A 224 -49.28 -7.84 -22.21
CA SER A 224 -49.83 -7.60 -23.54
C SER A 224 -50.64 -6.30 -23.54
N PRO A 225 -50.48 -5.40 -24.53
CA PRO A 225 -51.33 -4.22 -24.63
C PRO A 225 -52.76 -4.70 -24.86
N VAL A 226 -53.60 -4.61 -23.82
CA VAL A 226 -55.02 -4.89 -23.93
C VAL A 226 -55.57 -3.93 -24.97
N GLY A 227 -56.04 -4.52 -26.08
CA GLY A 227 -56.73 -3.82 -27.14
C GLY A 227 -57.88 -3.02 -26.56
N VAL A 228 -57.99 -1.80 -27.05
CA VAL A 228 -59.11 -0.89 -26.86
C VAL A 228 -60.37 -1.60 -27.33
N VAL A 229 -61.17 -2.10 -26.39
CA VAL A 229 -62.62 -2.33 -26.61
C VAL A 229 -63.32 -1.37 -25.68
N HIS A 230 -64.00 -0.43 -26.32
CA HIS A 230 -64.85 0.59 -25.75
C HIS A 230 -66.19 -0.06 -25.40
N ASP A 231 -66.54 -0.12 -24.11
CA ASP A 231 -67.94 -0.19 -23.69
C ASP A 231 -68.12 0.70 -22.44
N PRO A 232 -69.01 1.71 -22.45
CA PRO A 232 -69.05 2.75 -21.43
C PRO A 232 -70.28 2.60 -20.52
N GLU A 233 -70.16 1.96 -19.35
CA GLU A 233 -71.09 2.21 -18.24
C GLU A 233 -70.56 1.63 -16.92
N ALA A 234 -69.90 2.47 -16.11
CA ALA A 234 -69.99 2.49 -14.65
C ALA A 234 -68.98 3.51 -14.07
N GLU A 235 -69.49 4.35 -13.17
CA GLU A 235 -68.86 5.53 -12.55
C GLU A 235 -67.71 5.22 -11.56
N PRO A 236 -66.92 6.23 -11.14
CA PRO A 236 -65.58 6.06 -10.56
C PRO A 236 -65.55 6.18 -9.04
N ILE A 237 -64.74 5.36 -8.36
CA ILE A 237 -64.23 5.70 -7.01
C ILE A 237 -62.75 5.29 -6.90
N PRO A 238 -61.85 6.20 -6.46
CA PRO A 238 -60.42 5.98 -6.34
C PRO A 238 -60.07 5.43 -4.95
N THR A 239 -59.05 4.59 -4.82
CA THR A 239 -58.16 4.62 -3.64
C THR A 239 -56.93 3.74 -3.81
N SER A 240 -55.84 4.23 -3.22
CA SER A 240 -54.48 3.80 -3.38
C SER A 240 -54.10 2.57 -2.56
N SER A 241 -53.09 1.89 -3.09
CA SER A 241 -52.19 0.92 -2.46
C SER A 241 -51.65 1.33 -1.09
N ARG A 242 -51.63 0.39 -0.13
CA ARG A 242 -50.50 0.19 0.82
C ARG A 242 -50.65 -1.12 1.59
N LEU A 243 -49.84 -2.13 1.24
CA LEU A 243 -49.53 -3.25 2.13
C LEU A 243 -48.13 -3.01 2.72
N PRO A 244 -47.95 -3.03 4.05
CA PRO A 244 -46.63 -3.05 4.68
C PRO A 244 -46.06 -4.48 4.70
N PRO A 245 -44.72 -4.66 4.75
CA PRO A 245 -44.08 -5.97 4.76
C PRO A 245 -44.30 -6.70 6.10
N SER A 246 -44.77 -7.94 6.03
CA SER A 246 -44.91 -8.84 7.17
C SER A 246 -43.54 -9.38 7.60
N ARG A 247 -43.14 -9.05 8.83
CA ARG A 247 -41.97 -9.61 9.52
C ARG A 247 -42.48 -10.69 10.48
N ASN A 248 -42.46 -11.95 10.06
CA ASN A 248 -42.85 -13.07 10.92
C ASN A 248 -41.70 -13.53 11.80
N THR A 249 -41.76 -13.09 13.06
CA THR A 249 -41.09 -13.68 14.23
C THR A 249 -41.87 -14.89 14.76
N ALA A 250 -41.18 -16.01 15.00
CA ALA A 250 -41.62 -17.11 15.85
C ALA A 250 -40.43 -17.56 16.72
N LEU A 251 -40.47 -17.33 18.05
CA LEU A 251 -40.89 -18.25 19.14
C LEU A 251 -39.69 -18.80 19.94
N LEU A 252 -39.35 -18.15 21.06
CA LEU A 252 -38.59 -18.72 22.19
C LEU A 252 -39.06 -18.11 23.55
N PRO A 253 -38.95 -18.83 24.69
CA PRO A 253 -39.68 -18.56 25.95
C PRO A 253 -39.03 -17.48 26.88
N PRO A 254 -39.73 -16.99 27.92
CA PRO A 254 -39.38 -15.75 28.61
C PRO A 254 -38.41 -15.98 29.78
N LEU A 255 -37.30 -15.24 29.79
CA LEU A 255 -36.43 -15.08 30.96
C LEU A 255 -36.26 -13.58 31.29
N VAL A 256 -36.90 -13.23 32.41
CA VAL A 256 -36.57 -12.21 33.41
C VAL A 256 -35.88 -10.92 32.95
N LEU A 257 -36.69 -9.86 32.98
CA LEU A 257 -36.38 -8.43 33.12
C LEU A 257 -34.97 -8.09 33.65
N SER A 258 -34.08 -7.62 32.78
CA SER A 258 -33.07 -6.62 33.13
C SER A 258 -33.38 -5.34 32.36
N LYS A 259 -33.73 -4.30 33.11
CA LYS A 259 -34.04 -2.94 32.66
C LYS A 259 -32.96 -2.44 31.69
N SER A 260 -33.28 -2.36 30.40
CA SER A 260 -32.48 -1.60 29.44
C SER A 260 -32.67 -0.10 29.74
N PRO A 261 -31.60 0.70 29.81
CA PRO A 261 -31.74 2.14 29.95
C PRO A 261 -32.42 2.68 28.69
N SER A 262 -33.50 3.43 28.91
CA SER A 262 -34.16 4.28 27.93
C SER A 262 -33.12 5.12 27.19
N ILE A 263 -33.14 5.04 25.87
CA ILE A 263 -32.50 6.00 24.97
C ILE A 263 -33.13 7.36 25.30
N PRO A 264 -32.37 8.36 25.80
CA PRO A 264 -32.91 9.70 25.91
C PRO A 264 -33.13 10.26 24.50
N ASP A 265 -34.36 10.69 24.28
CA ASP A 265 -34.79 11.56 23.19
C ASP A 265 -33.81 12.70 22.92
N ALA A 266 -33.62 12.98 21.63
CA ALA A 266 -33.29 14.28 21.05
C ALA A 266 -32.45 15.22 21.93
N THR A 267 -31.15 14.93 22.04
CA THR A 267 -30.18 15.97 22.41
C THR A 267 -29.64 16.55 21.11
N SER A 268 -30.02 17.80 20.84
CA SER A 268 -29.37 18.75 19.91
C SER A 268 -28.08 18.22 19.27
N GLU A 269 -28.15 17.85 17.99
CA GLU A 269 -26.93 17.70 17.18
C GLU A 269 -26.17 19.02 17.31
N PRO A 270 -24.94 19.03 17.84
CA PRO A 270 -24.14 20.23 17.77
C PRO A 270 -24.03 20.58 16.29
N LEU A 271 -24.29 21.83 15.93
CA LEU A 271 -23.98 22.39 14.62
C LEU A 271 -22.46 22.27 14.42
N VAL A 272 -21.99 21.08 14.06
CA VAL A 272 -20.60 20.81 13.73
C VAL A 272 -20.42 21.47 12.39
N VAL A 273 -19.68 22.57 12.40
CA VAL A 273 -19.29 23.25 11.17
C VAL A 273 -18.39 22.27 10.40
N ASP A 274 -18.94 21.63 9.37
CA ASP A 274 -18.24 20.72 8.46
C ASP A 274 -17.16 21.41 7.60
N SER A 275 -16.78 22.64 7.93
CA SER A 275 -15.77 23.35 7.17
C SER A 275 -14.37 22.76 7.40
N PRO A 276 -13.55 22.68 6.33
CA PRO A 276 -12.16 22.27 6.48
C PRO A 276 -11.41 23.27 7.37
N PRO A 277 -10.51 22.79 8.26
CA PRO A 277 -9.75 23.69 9.11
C PRO A 277 -8.80 24.55 8.29
N SER A 278 -8.71 25.84 8.61
CA SER A 278 -7.82 26.79 7.91
C SER A 278 -6.33 26.54 8.16
N THR A 279 -5.99 25.87 9.27
CA THR A 279 -4.61 25.53 9.63
C THR A 279 -4.54 24.08 10.10
N LEU A 280 -3.51 23.36 9.65
CA LEU A 280 -3.33 21.97 10.05
C LEU A 280 -2.67 21.88 11.42
N PRO A 281 -3.09 20.93 12.26
CA PRO A 281 -2.35 20.63 13.47
C PRO A 281 -0.97 20.06 13.13
N PRO A 282 -0.01 20.13 14.06
CA PRO A 282 1.34 19.59 13.84
C PRO A 282 1.25 18.14 13.38
N GLN A 283 2.06 17.81 12.37
CA GLN A 283 2.15 16.47 11.78
C GLN A 283 3.49 15.84 12.14
N PRO A 284 3.56 14.51 12.26
CA PRO A 284 4.82 13.82 12.48
C PRO A 284 5.77 14.00 11.27
N PRO A 285 7.09 14.08 11.51
CA PRO A 285 8.08 14.24 10.45
C PRO A 285 8.13 13.01 9.51
N LEU A 286 8.38 13.25 8.23
CA LEU A 286 8.40 12.26 7.17
C LEU A 286 9.83 11.81 6.85
N LEU A 287 10.05 10.51 6.74
CA LEU A 287 11.27 9.93 6.17
C LEU A 287 10.96 9.41 4.77
N LEU A 288 11.65 9.97 3.77
CA LEU A 288 11.53 9.53 2.38
C LEU A 288 12.59 8.46 2.09
N VAL A 289 12.17 7.20 1.97
CA VAL A 289 13.09 6.07 1.71
C VAL A 289 13.13 5.77 0.21
N PRO A 290 14.30 5.83 -0.44
CA PRO A 290 14.42 5.53 -1.86
C PRO A 290 14.18 4.04 -2.12
N PHE A 291 13.09 3.73 -2.83
CA PHE A 291 12.73 2.38 -3.24
C PHE A 291 12.31 2.33 -4.70
N THR A 292 12.97 1.48 -5.48
CA THR A 292 12.65 1.24 -6.89
C THR A 292 12.50 -0.24 -7.17
N ASN A 293 11.58 -0.58 -8.09
CA ASN A 293 11.39 -1.93 -8.56
C ASN A 293 11.49 -1.99 -10.09
N HIS A 294 12.15 -3.02 -10.59
CA HIS A 294 12.37 -3.23 -12.02
C HIS A 294 11.46 -4.39 -12.46
N ILE A 295 10.54 -4.12 -13.39
CA ILE A 295 9.50 -5.10 -13.78
C ILE A 295 9.48 -5.29 -15.30
N GLY A 296 9.57 -6.55 -15.73
CA GLY A 296 9.46 -6.95 -17.12
C GLY A 296 10.80 -7.28 -17.77
N PHE A 297 10.72 -7.97 -18.91
CA PHE A 297 11.87 -8.58 -19.58
C PHE A 297 12.96 -7.56 -19.97
N ARG A 298 12.56 -6.36 -20.40
CA ARG A 298 13.48 -5.26 -20.75
C ARG A 298 14.44 -4.89 -19.62
N TYR A 299 14.02 -5.04 -18.36
CA TYR A 299 14.82 -4.64 -17.21
C TYR A 299 15.60 -5.79 -16.57
N ILE A 300 15.61 -7.00 -17.15
CA ILE A 300 16.40 -8.13 -16.64
C ILE A 300 17.89 -7.79 -16.50
N PRO A 301 18.56 -7.11 -17.46
CA PRO A 301 19.96 -6.72 -17.27
C PRO A 301 20.17 -5.81 -16.05
N HIS A 302 19.26 -4.87 -15.81
CA HIS A 302 19.28 -4.01 -14.62
C HIS A 302 19.02 -4.80 -13.33
N MET A 303 18.15 -5.82 -13.37
CA MET A 303 17.92 -6.71 -12.23
C MET A 303 19.19 -7.47 -11.87
N ILE A 304 19.87 -8.06 -12.86
CA ILE A 304 21.14 -8.78 -12.68
C ILE A 304 22.21 -7.83 -12.13
N TRP A 305 22.35 -6.64 -12.71
CA TRP A 305 23.29 -5.62 -12.20
C TRP A 305 22.97 -5.23 -10.74
N SER A 306 21.70 -5.02 -10.42
CA SER A 306 21.28 -4.68 -9.05
C SER A 306 21.41 -5.83 -8.05
N PHE A 307 21.43 -7.08 -8.52
CA PHE A 307 21.65 -8.26 -7.69
C PHE A 307 23.10 -8.33 -7.22
N PHE A 308 24.02 -7.95 -8.11
CA PHE A 308 25.46 -7.90 -7.85
C PHE A 308 25.91 -6.60 -7.16
N ASN A 309 25.14 -5.51 -7.23
CA ASN A 309 25.41 -4.26 -6.51
C ASN A 309 24.37 -4.01 -5.40
N GLU A 310 24.17 -4.99 -4.52
CA GLU A 310 23.21 -4.85 -3.43
C GLU A 310 23.69 -3.87 -2.36
N ARG A 311 25.01 -3.66 -2.24
CA ARG A 311 25.64 -2.70 -1.31
C ARG A 311 25.05 -1.29 -1.39
N ASP A 312 24.62 -0.84 -2.57
CA ASP A 312 24.08 0.52 -2.75
C ASP A 312 22.67 0.65 -2.16
N ARG A 313 21.85 -0.40 -2.25
CA ARG A 313 20.53 -0.45 -1.59
C ARG A 313 20.67 -0.53 -0.07
N VAL A 314 21.66 -1.27 0.41
CA VAL A 314 21.98 -1.33 1.84
C VAL A 314 22.42 0.03 2.34
N ARG A 315 23.31 0.72 1.62
CA ARG A 315 23.75 2.08 1.96
C ARG A 315 22.58 3.06 2.01
N ALA A 316 21.79 3.15 0.94
CA ALA A 316 20.66 4.08 0.87
C ALA A 316 19.61 3.83 1.98
N GLY A 317 19.29 2.56 2.24
CA GLY A 317 18.41 2.19 3.36
C GLY A 317 19.01 2.51 4.72
N ALA A 318 20.33 2.37 4.86
CA ALA A 318 21.03 2.65 6.10
C ALA A 318 21.15 4.14 6.40
N GLU A 319 21.48 4.95 5.40
CA GLU A 319 21.50 6.41 5.49
C GLU A 319 20.12 6.96 5.85
N SER A 320 19.06 6.42 5.23
CA SER A 320 17.69 6.81 5.56
C SER A 320 17.32 6.46 7.01
N ALA A 321 17.66 5.24 7.46
CA ALA A 321 17.42 4.83 8.85
C ALA A 321 18.20 5.71 9.83
N TYR A 322 19.46 6.01 9.52
CA TYR A 322 20.34 6.84 10.32
C TYR A 322 19.81 8.29 10.45
N ALA A 323 19.29 8.87 9.37
CA ALA A 323 18.64 10.19 9.39
C ALA A 323 17.46 10.25 10.38
N LEU A 324 16.64 9.19 10.42
CA LEU A 324 15.52 9.12 11.35
C LEU A 324 15.96 8.99 12.81
N VAL A 325 16.98 8.16 13.06
CA VAL A 325 17.54 7.96 14.40
C VAL A 325 18.09 9.27 14.93
N MET A 326 18.87 9.99 14.12
CA MET A 326 19.48 11.27 14.51
C MET A 326 18.46 12.39 14.73
N GLY A 327 17.23 12.23 14.21
CA GLY A 327 16.11 13.12 14.53
C GLY A 327 16.20 14.53 13.94
N GLN A 328 17.20 14.81 13.09
CA GLN A 328 17.33 16.12 12.45
C GLN A 328 16.23 16.32 11.41
N THR A 329 15.41 17.36 11.57
CA THR A 329 14.30 17.67 10.69
C THR A 329 14.47 19.02 9.99
N ARG A 330 13.99 19.12 8.76
CA ARG A 330 13.82 20.36 8.01
C ARG A 330 12.39 20.49 7.51
N ASP A 331 11.97 21.68 7.12
CA ASP A 331 10.64 21.88 6.54
C ASP A 331 10.52 21.20 5.17
N PHE A 332 9.33 20.67 4.90
CA PHE A 332 8.98 20.06 3.62
C PHE A 332 8.89 21.14 2.54
N ARG A 333 9.66 20.99 1.46
CA ARG A 333 9.67 21.93 0.34
C ARG A 333 8.56 21.59 -0.65
N GLY A 334 7.50 22.38 -0.63
CA GLY A 334 6.41 22.34 -1.62
C GLY A 334 6.77 23.03 -2.94
N PRO A 335 5.80 23.19 -3.86
CA PRO A 335 5.99 23.89 -5.12
C PRO A 335 6.06 25.40 -4.88
N ASP A 336 6.77 26.13 -5.74
CA ASP A 336 6.94 27.59 -5.62
C ASP A 336 5.67 28.37 -5.97
N SER A 337 4.86 27.85 -6.91
CA SER A 337 3.56 28.40 -7.28
C SER A 337 2.49 27.32 -7.25
N LEU A 338 1.35 27.62 -6.64
CA LEU A 338 0.15 26.82 -6.83
C LEU A 338 -0.38 27.03 -8.24
N HIS A 339 -0.43 25.97 -9.02
CA HIS A 339 -1.36 25.92 -10.15
C HIS A 339 -2.76 25.69 -9.58
N SER A 340 -3.71 26.58 -9.90
CA SER A 340 -5.11 26.45 -9.46
C SER A 340 -5.72 25.14 -9.95
N ASP A 341 -6.56 24.51 -9.12
CA ASP A 341 -7.16 23.18 -9.33
C ASP A 341 -7.90 23.02 -10.67
N ASP A 342 -8.41 24.11 -11.25
CA ASP A 342 -9.05 24.12 -12.57
C ASP A 342 -8.10 23.68 -13.69
N THR A 343 -6.80 23.96 -13.55
CA THR A 343 -5.76 23.57 -14.52
C THR A 343 -5.45 22.07 -14.43
N LEU A 344 -5.43 21.51 -13.21
CA LEU A 344 -5.16 20.08 -12.98
C LEU A 344 -6.32 19.19 -13.46
N LEU A 345 -7.57 19.66 -13.32
CA LEU A 345 -8.74 18.99 -13.88
C LEU A 345 -8.79 19.11 -15.41
N GLN A 346 -8.39 20.25 -15.98
CA GLN A 346 -8.24 20.41 -17.44
C GLN A 346 -7.10 19.55 -18.01
N GLU A 347 -5.97 19.41 -17.32
CA GLU A 347 -4.86 18.53 -17.71
C GLU A 347 -5.23 17.05 -17.56
N ALA A 348 -5.96 16.67 -16.51
CA ALA A 348 -6.51 15.32 -16.36
C ALA A 348 -7.51 14.98 -17.49
N ARG A 349 -8.32 15.96 -17.93
CA ARG A 349 -9.24 15.81 -19.07
C ARG A 349 -8.48 15.74 -20.40
N LYS A 350 -7.52 16.63 -20.65
CA LYS A 350 -6.66 16.62 -21.86
C LYS A 350 -5.82 15.33 -21.98
N SER A 351 -5.30 14.80 -20.88
CA SER A 351 -4.51 13.57 -20.85
C SER A 351 -5.34 12.29 -20.98
N THR A 352 -6.66 12.37 -20.83
CA THR A 352 -7.58 11.25 -21.12
C THR A 352 -7.84 11.13 -22.64
N GLU A 353 -7.73 12.23 -23.39
CA GLU A 353 -7.92 12.25 -24.85
C GLU A 353 -6.62 12.07 -25.64
N SER A 354 -5.45 12.49 -25.13
CA SER A 354 -4.15 12.34 -25.82
C SER A 354 -3.46 10.99 -25.54
N SER A 355 -4.14 9.91 -25.90
CA SER A 355 -3.59 8.54 -25.82
C SER A 355 -2.62 8.22 -26.97
N THR A 356 -1.68 9.11 -27.30
CA THR A 356 -0.53 8.80 -28.16
C THR A 356 0.66 9.71 -27.87
N ALA A 357 1.64 9.16 -27.17
CA ALA A 357 3.08 9.45 -27.31
C ALA A 357 3.53 10.92 -27.45
N SER A 358 3.68 11.65 -26.34
CA SER A 358 4.68 12.73 -26.23
C SER A 358 4.92 13.16 -24.77
N GLY A 359 6.15 12.97 -24.27
CA GLY A 359 6.75 13.79 -23.21
C GLY A 359 6.45 13.43 -21.75
N VAL A 360 7.36 12.70 -21.10
CA VAL A 360 7.46 12.55 -19.62
C VAL A 360 8.02 13.84 -18.97
N GLN A 361 7.59 15.03 -19.43
CA GLN A 361 8.23 16.31 -19.07
C GLN A 361 7.38 17.26 -18.21
N ASP A 362 6.09 17.02 -17.99
CA ASP A 362 5.22 18.05 -17.37
C ASP A 362 4.83 17.78 -15.89
N SER A 363 5.73 17.20 -15.07
CA SER A 363 5.42 16.97 -13.64
C SER A 363 6.54 17.37 -12.69
N VAL A 364 7.43 18.27 -13.10
CA VAL A 364 8.44 18.85 -12.19
C VAL A 364 7.72 19.88 -11.34
N GLN A 365 7.47 19.55 -10.08
CA GLN A 365 6.78 20.45 -9.14
C GLN A 365 7.76 21.23 -8.27
N GLY A 366 9.03 20.79 -8.21
CA GLY A 366 10.06 21.36 -7.37
C GLY A 366 10.09 20.77 -5.96
N GLY A 367 11.18 21.07 -5.25
CA GLY A 367 11.35 20.72 -3.85
C GLY A 367 11.35 19.21 -3.57
N ASP A 368 10.65 18.82 -2.51
CA ASP A 368 10.57 17.42 -2.05
C ASP A 368 9.48 16.62 -2.78
N LEU A 369 8.59 17.29 -3.52
CA LEU A 369 7.56 16.64 -4.34
C LEU A 369 8.18 15.86 -5.52
N ASP A 370 9.35 16.29 -5.99
CA ASP A 370 10.11 15.61 -7.05
C ASP A 370 10.94 14.42 -6.55
N PHE A 371 10.75 14.00 -5.29
CA PHE A 371 11.41 12.83 -4.71
C PHE A 371 11.30 11.60 -5.62
N MET A 372 12.45 11.15 -6.12
CA MET A 372 12.58 10.03 -7.06
C MET A 372 11.70 10.11 -8.32
N LEU A 373 11.46 11.31 -8.87
CA LEU A 373 10.69 11.49 -10.10
C LEU A 373 11.15 10.57 -11.25
N TRP A 374 12.47 10.36 -11.38
CA TRP A 374 13.05 9.47 -12.38
C TRP A 374 12.53 8.02 -12.31
N SER A 375 12.11 7.55 -11.12
CA SER A 375 11.67 6.17 -10.90
C SER A 375 10.35 5.86 -11.60
N GLU A 376 9.56 6.87 -11.96
CA GLU A 376 8.32 6.68 -12.71
C GLU A 376 8.57 6.16 -14.13
N LYS A 377 9.75 6.45 -14.70
CA LYS A 377 10.16 5.90 -16.00
C LYS A 377 10.28 4.38 -16.01
N LEU A 378 10.44 3.77 -14.82
CA LEU A 378 10.50 2.31 -14.66
C LEU A 378 9.13 1.66 -14.70
N ILE A 379 8.06 2.42 -14.44
CA ILE A 379 6.68 1.93 -14.49
C ILE A 379 6.31 1.72 -15.96
N LYS A 380 5.69 0.57 -16.28
CA LYS A 380 5.24 0.30 -17.64
C LYS A 380 4.19 1.33 -18.07
N PRO A 381 4.20 1.77 -19.33
CA PRO A 381 3.23 2.75 -19.82
C PRO A 381 1.80 2.19 -19.96
N HIS A 382 1.62 0.86 -19.88
CA HIS A 382 0.30 0.28 -20.02
C HIS A 382 -0.53 0.47 -18.76
N SER A 383 -1.63 1.20 -18.88
CA SER A 383 -2.59 1.42 -17.80
C SER A 383 -3.41 0.15 -17.53
N PRO A 384 -3.68 -0.22 -16.27
CA PRO A 384 -4.60 -1.30 -15.93
C PRO A 384 -6.06 -0.97 -16.32
N LEU A 385 -6.37 0.29 -16.62
CA LEU A 385 -7.72 0.76 -16.96
C LEU A 385 -8.38 0.01 -18.12
N SER A 386 -7.60 -0.34 -19.15
CA SER A 386 -8.08 -1.13 -20.30
C SER A 386 -8.56 -2.50 -19.85
N SER A 387 -7.71 -3.22 -19.12
CA SER A 387 -8.03 -4.55 -18.58
C SER A 387 -9.23 -4.53 -17.61
N ILE A 388 -9.38 -3.46 -16.83
CA ILE A 388 -10.54 -3.26 -15.95
C ILE A 388 -11.81 -3.07 -16.79
N SER A 389 -11.75 -2.24 -17.83
CA SER A 389 -12.88 -2.00 -18.72
C SER A 389 -13.34 -3.27 -19.45
N ASP A 390 -12.40 -4.10 -19.89
CA ASP A 390 -12.69 -5.36 -20.57
C ASP A 390 -13.26 -6.40 -19.60
N ALA A 391 -12.70 -6.47 -18.38
CA ALA A 391 -13.23 -7.29 -17.30
C ALA A 391 -14.67 -6.88 -16.95
N ARG A 392 -14.95 -5.57 -16.86
CA ARG A 392 -16.28 -5.03 -16.58
C ARG A 392 -17.28 -5.39 -17.68
N LYS A 393 -16.93 -5.17 -18.96
CA LYS A 393 -17.76 -5.56 -20.12
C LYS A 393 -18.06 -7.05 -20.13
N SER A 394 -17.04 -7.89 -19.94
CA SER A 394 -17.20 -9.36 -19.92
C SER A 394 -18.15 -9.79 -18.80
N TYR A 395 -18.03 -9.21 -17.61
CA TYR A 395 -18.92 -9.50 -16.49
C TYR A 395 -20.38 -9.17 -16.82
N TYR A 396 -20.66 -7.94 -17.27
CA TYR A 396 -22.02 -7.52 -17.59
C TYR A 396 -22.60 -8.26 -18.79
N SER A 397 -21.78 -8.73 -19.73
CA SER A 397 -22.27 -9.58 -20.83
C SER A 397 -22.74 -10.97 -20.35
N THR A 398 -22.11 -11.53 -19.32
CA THR A 398 -22.47 -12.86 -18.77
C THR A 398 -23.58 -12.78 -17.72
N LEU A 399 -23.75 -11.64 -17.06
CA LEU A 399 -24.65 -11.46 -15.92
C LEU A 399 -26.13 -11.78 -16.22
N PRO A 400 -26.74 -11.36 -17.35
CA PRO A 400 -28.12 -11.70 -17.66
C PRO A 400 -28.39 -13.20 -17.73
N SER A 401 -27.48 -13.96 -18.35
CA SER A 401 -27.60 -15.42 -18.44
C SER A 401 -27.54 -16.09 -17.06
N ARG A 402 -26.64 -15.60 -16.18
CA ARG A 402 -26.51 -16.11 -14.80
C ARG A 402 -27.73 -15.75 -13.95
N LEU A 403 -28.29 -14.56 -14.14
CA LEU A 403 -29.53 -14.15 -13.45
C LEU A 403 -30.71 -14.99 -13.88
N ALA A 404 -30.87 -15.26 -15.18
CA ALA A 404 -31.93 -16.14 -15.68
C ALA A 404 -31.83 -17.52 -15.04
N THR A 405 -30.63 -18.12 -14.98
CA THR A 405 -30.44 -19.42 -14.34
C THR A 405 -30.72 -19.40 -12.84
N ALA A 406 -30.29 -18.34 -12.13
CA ALA A 406 -30.52 -18.20 -10.70
C ALA A 406 -32.01 -18.07 -10.37
N ARG A 407 -32.75 -17.29 -11.17
CA ARG A 407 -34.21 -17.11 -11.02
C ARG A 407 -34.99 -18.37 -11.35
N GLN A 408 -34.66 -19.08 -12.43
CA GLN A 408 -35.30 -20.36 -12.78
C GLN A 408 -35.15 -21.40 -11.67
N LEU A 409 -33.96 -21.50 -11.08
CA LEU A 409 -33.70 -22.42 -9.98
C LEU A 409 -34.41 -21.96 -8.69
N ALA A 410 -34.40 -20.66 -8.38
CA ALA A 410 -35.09 -20.11 -7.21
C ALA A 410 -36.62 -20.31 -7.29
N ARG A 411 -37.20 -20.26 -8.49
CA ARG A 411 -38.63 -20.51 -8.75
C ARG A 411 -38.97 -22.00 -8.87
N GLY A 412 -37.96 -22.88 -8.96
CA GLY A 412 -38.17 -24.31 -9.21
C GLY A 412 -38.71 -24.62 -10.61
N GLU A 413 -38.55 -23.72 -11.58
CA GLU A 413 -38.96 -23.92 -12.98
C GLU A 413 -38.10 -25.01 -13.67
N ARG A 414 -36.89 -25.23 -13.15
CA ARG A 414 -35.94 -26.24 -13.64
C ARG A 414 -35.27 -26.97 -12.48
N GLU A 415 -35.06 -28.28 -12.64
CA GLU A 415 -34.23 -29.07 -11.73
C GLU A 415 -32.73 -28.86 -11.99
N MET A 416 -31.91 -28.99 -10.95
CA MET A 416 -30.46 -28.90 -11.07
C MET A 416 -29.95 -30.04 -11.95
N THR A 417 -29.07 -29.72 -12.90
CA THR A 417 -28.36 -30.77 -13.65
C THR A 417 -27.34 -31.44 -12.74
N LYS A 418 -26.93 -32.68 -13.07
CA LYS A 418 -25.91 -33.42 -12.30
C LYS A 418 -24.59 -32.66 -12.14
N GLU A 419 -24.27 -31.77 -13.08
CA GLU A 419 -23.07 -30.91 -13.02
C GLU A 419 -23.26 -29.74 -12.05
N GLU A 420 -24.46 -29.17 -11.98
CA GLU A 420 -24.84 -28.09 -11.05
C GLU A 420 -25.08 -28.60 -9.62
N GLU A 421 -25.51 -29.84 -9.45
CA GLU A 421 -25.55 -30.48 -8.13
C GLU A 421 -24.14 -30.56 -7.51
N LYS A 422 -23.12 -30.78 -8.35
CA LYS A 422 -21.72 -30.80 -7.93
C LYS A 422 -21.17 -29.40 -7.67
N ASN A 423 -21.57 -28.43 -8.49
CA ASN A 423 -21.16 -27.02 -8.38
C ASN A 423 -22.39 -26.11 -8.55
N PRO A 424 -23.08 -25.75 -7.45
CA PRO A 424 -24.30 -24.96 -7.53
C PRO A 424 -24.03 -23.59 -8.17
N PRO A 425 -24.87 -23.13 -9.11
CA PRO A 425 -24.77 -21.79 -9.65
C PRO A 425 -25.10 -20.76 -8.56
N ALA A 426 -24.50 -19.57 -8.69
CA ALA A 426 -24.66 -18.51 -7.70
C ALA A 426 -26.13 -18.05 -7.58
N SER A 427 -26.60 -17.86 -6.36
CA SER A 427 -27.92 -17.29 -6.09
C SER A 427 -28.01 -15.81 -6.49
N GLU A 428 -29.21 -15.26 -6.60
CA GLU A 428 -29.38 -13.84 -6.95
C GLU A 428 -28.74 -12.90 -5.91
N VAL A 429 -28.80 -13.27 -4.62
CA VAL A 429 -28.15 -12.52 -3.53
C VAL A 429 -26.62 -12.59 -3.66
N GLU A 430 -26.08 -13.76 -3.98
CA GLU A 430 -24.65 -13.94 -4.24
C GLU A 430 -24.18 -13.18 -5.48
N LEU A 431 -24.99 -13.11 -6.53
CA LEU A 431 -24.70 -12.31 -7.73
C LEU A 431 -24.70 -10.81 -7.45
N ARG A 432 -25.59 -10.32 -6.56
CA ARG A 432 -25.56 -8.93 -6.08
C ARG A 432 -24.29 -8.64 -5.28
N ALA A 433 -23.93 -9.54 -4.36
CA ALA A 433 -22.70 -9.41 -3.57
C ALA A 433 -21.45 -9.48 -4.46
N GLU A 434 -21.43 -10.38 -5.46
CA GLU A 434 -20.36 -10.51 -6.46
C GLU A 434 -20.22 -9.21 -7.27
N ARG A 435 -21.33 -8.62 -7.71
CA ARG A 435 -21.33 -7.33 -8.42
C ARG A 435 -20.73 -6.23 -7.54
N LEU A 436 -21.22 -6.09 -6.30
CA LEU A 436 -20.74 -5.08 -5.37
C LEU A 436 -19.23 -5.21 -5.11
N ALA A 437 -18.75 -6.42 -4.86
CA ALA A 437 -17.33 -6.68 -4.61
C ALA A 437 -16.45 -6.38 -5.85
N LYS A 438 -16.91 -6.74 -7.05
CA LYS A 438 -16.19 -6.44 -8.30
C LYS A 438 -16.16 -4.95 -8.60
N GLU A 439 -17.29 -4.27 -8.50
CA GLU A 439 -17.41 -2.84 -8.75
C GLU A 439 -16.60 -2.01 -7.75
N SER A 440 -16.66 -2.34 -6.46
CA SER A 440 -15.83 -1.72 -5.42
C SER A 440 -14.35 -1.88 -5.74
N LYS A 441 -13.92 -3.09 -6.12
CA LYS A 441 -12.52 -3.36 -6.51
C LYS A 441 -12.10 -2.60 -7.76
N TRP A 442 -12.91 -2.59 -8.82
CA TRP A 442 -12.58 -1.88 -10.07
C TRP A 442 -12.46 -0.38 -9.83
N ARG A 443 -13.45 0.24 -9.17
CA ARG A 443 -13.40 1.68 -8.85
C ARG A 443 -12.21 2.04 -7.97
N ALA A 444 -11.90 1.20 -6.96
CA ALA A 444 -10.74 1.40 -6.11
C ALA A 444 -9.42 1.33 -6.89
N GLN A 445 -9.30 0.38 -7.83
CA GLN A 445 -8.11 0.25 -8.67
C GLN A 445 -7.97 1.39 -9.68
N GLU A 446 -9.08 1.86 -10.26
CA GLU A 446 -9.11 3.02 -11.15
C GLU A 446 -8.67 4.30 -10.40
N GLU A 447 -9.25 4.55 -9.23
CA GLU A 447 -8.90 5.67 -8.34
C GLU A 447 -7.42 5.61 -7.95
N GLY A 448 -6.96 4.47 -7.45
CA GLY A 448 -5.57 4.26 -7.06
C GLY A 448 -4.58 4.43 -8.22
N TRP A 449 -4.92 3.93 -9.42
CA TRP A 449 -4.09 4.13 -10.59
C TRP A 449 -4.00 5.59 -11.00
N ASN A 450 -5.11 6.34 -10.96
CA ASN A 450 -5.12 7.76 -11.31
C ASN A 450 -4.26 8.62 -10.38
N ILE A 451 -4.09 8.20 -9.12
CA ILE A 451 -3.19 8.87 -8.17
C ILE A 451 -1.73 8.58 -8.49
N VAL A 452 -1.41 7.32 -8.81
CA VAL A 452 0.00 6.87 -8.89
C VAL A 452 0.58 6.91 -10.31
N ARG A 453 -0.27 7.08 -11.33
CA ARG A 453 0.10 7.10 -12.75
C ARG A 453 1.38 7.92 -13.02
N PRO A 454 2.29 7.42 -13.87
CA PRO A 454 3.44 8.20 -14.33
C PRO A 454 3.01 9.53 -14.95
N GLY A 455 3.70 10.62 -14.61
CA GLY A 455 3.38 11.98 -15.08
C GLY A 455 2.33 12.72 -14.24
N THR A 456 1.59 12.05 -13.35
CA THR A 456 0.73 12.74 -12.37
C THR A 456 1.60 13.26 -11.23
N GLY A 457 1.58 14.57 -10.95
CA GLY A 457 2.28 15.16 -9.81
C GLY A 457 1.82 14.62 -8.45
N VAL A 458 2.64 14.83 -7.41
CA VAL A 458 2.23 14.62 -6.03
C VAL A 458 1.19 15.68 -5.67
N ARG A 459 0.07 15.26 -5.09
CA ARG A 459 -0.98 16.17 -4.64
C ARG A 459 -0.46 17.09 -3.53
N TRP A 460 -0.81 18.38 -3.60
CA TRP A 460 -0.32 19.39 -2.65
C TRP A 460 -1.42 20.40 -2.34
N ALA A 461 -1.66 20.63 -1.04
CA ALA A 461 -2.48 21.73 -0.54
C ALA A 461 -1.58 22.73 0.20
N GLU A 462 -1.86 24.03 0.10
CA GLU A 462 -1.07 25.05 0.81
C GLU A 462 -1.08 24.91 2.32
N MET A 463 -2.12 24.27 2.86
CA MET A 463 -2.21 23.98 4.28
C MET A 463 -1.01 23.14 4.79
N PHE A 464 -0.33 22.41 3.91
CA PHE A 464 0.85 21.60 4.24
C PHE A 464 2.13 22.42 4.42
N ARG A 465 2.18 23.64 3.86
CA ARG A 465 3.37 24.48 3.88
C ARG A 465 3.71 24.88 5.32
N GLY A 466 4.94 24.65 5.74
CA GLY A 466 5.42 24.97 7.10
C GLY A 466 4.94 24.03 8.20
N VAL A 467 4.01 23.11 7.91
CA VAL A 467 3.53 22.11 8.88
C VAL A 467 4.24 20.78 8.69
N LEU A 468 4.39 20.33 7.44
CA LEU A 468 5.09 19.09 7.14
C LEU A 468 6.61 19.27 7.29
N LYS A 469 7.24 18.29 7.94
CA LYS A 469 8.69 18.23 8.14
C LYS A 469 9.26 16.95 7.55
N VAL A 470 10.52 16.97 7.14
CA VAL A 470 11.25 15.84 6.56
C VAL A 470 12.53 15.59 7.35
N PHE A 471 12.85 14.33 7.61
CA PHE A 471 14.15 13.97 8.20
C PHE A 471 15.29 14.24 7.21
N LYS A 472 16.33 14.92 7.67
CA LYS A 472 17.54 15.20 6.91
C LYS A 472 18.63 14.21 7.33
N THR A 473 19.39 13.70 6.37
CA THR A 473 20.66 13.03 6.68
C THR A 473 21.58 14.06 7.32
N PRO A 474 22.11 13.82 8.52
CA PRO A 474 23.07 14.74 9.11
C PRO A 474 24.26 14.90 8.15
N GLU A 475 24.66 16.15 7.93
CA GLU A 475 25.94 16.43 7.29
C GLU A 475 27.01 15.89 8.25
N GLU A 476 27.99 15.15 7.73
CA GLU A 476 29.09 14.69 8.57
C GLU A 476 29.78 15.93 9.14
N ASP A 477 29.62 16.19 10.44
CA ASP A 477 30.26 17.31 11.14
C ASP A 477 31.80 17.16 11.03
N GLY A 478 32.39 17.79 10.00
CA GLY A 478 33.78 18.24 9.89
C GLY A 478 34.91 17.20 9.75
N GLY A 479 35.87 17.45 8.83
CA GLY A 479 37.25 17.00 9.04
C GLY A 479 38.10 16.55 7.86
N SER A 480 38.27 17.36 6.81
CA SER A 480 39.57 17.44 6.14
C SER A 480 39.88 18.90 5.83
N THR A 481 40.46 19.55 6.82
CA THR A 481 41.24 20.78 6.69
C THR A 481 42.16 20.64 5.47
N GLU A 482 42.04 21.57 4.53
CA GLU A 482 43.02 21.78 3.46
C GLU A 482 44.37 22.14 4.08
N ALA A 483 45.17 21.13 4.41
CA ALA A 483 46.61 21.27 4.53
C ALA A 483 47.19 21.13 3.12
N GLY A 484 47.38 22.26 2.44
CA GLY A 484 47.86 22.30 1.07
C GLY A 484 48.28 23.68 0.60
N GLY A 485 48.91 24.48 1.47
CA GLY A 485 49.67 25.66 1.09
C GLY A 485 51.12 25.49 1.55
N VAL A 486 51.98 25.03 0.64
CA VAL A 486 53.27 25.60 0.18
C VAL A 486 53.63 24.87 -1.11
#